data_AF-A0A1C3N0Y2-F1
#
_entry.id   AF-A0A1C3N0Y2-F1
#
_cell.length_a   1.000
_cell.length_b   1.000
_cell.length_c   1.000
_cell.angle_alpha   90.00
_cell.angle_beta   90.00
_cell.angle_gamma   90.00
#
_symmetry.space_group_name_H-M   'P 1'
#
loop_
_entity.id
_entity.type
_entity.pdbx_description
1 polymer ?
#
loop_
_entity_poly.entity_id
_entity_poly.type
_entity_poly.pdbx_seq_one_letter_code
_entity_poly.pdbx_strand_id
1 'polypeptide(L)'
;MDPQRKGATMRKQMEGDNQRRRTLARQAREQGRQPSETGASLSASKQLTHLDQGKRAGPPPAGSRHKPDPTRGGPSPPQGGTPANPRPLVPPGVDAAATPVGYQDLVENVRRRAGVDFRTAKVGAEATVLVLAFALGQAERRRLLAAVPRSLHDVLPADGVKESRDLPGFLAEVGRISGNTPEQARYQAEATLAALADADGDLIESLHVPESLRELLEPPAVGGGLVGADTATPPLDEVELEAALNGLPYWSGDESGLYRVVALPPDNLDRVLDRVEQLRQETGRAPAIARPGRTAAVLTVRSRRAGAVTAADLDLARRIDDAIDEAGAGMAG
;
A
#
# COMPACT_ATOMS: atom_id res chain seq x y z
N MET A 1 -33.40 -19.82 -32.74
CA MET A 1 -33.66 -18.51 -32.09
C MET A 1 -32.33 -17.79 -31.94
N ASP A 2 -32.20 -16.63 -32.59
CA ASP A 2 -30.93 -15.98 -32.89
C ASP A 2 -30.39 -15.14 -31.71
N PRO A 3 -29.17 -15.40 -31.18
CA PRO A 3 -28.62 -14.69 -30.02
C PRO A 3 -28.40 -13.19 -30.25
N GLN A 4 -28.27 -12.74 -31.49
CA GLN A 4 -28.11 -11.31 -31.81
C GLN A 4 -29.38 -10.49 -31.57
N ARG A 5 -30.58 -11.09 -31.73
CA ARG A 5 -31.86 -10.40 -31.47
C ARG A 5 -32.09 -10.11 -29.99
N LYS A 6 -31.64 -10.99 -29.08
CA LYS A 6 -31.82 -10.81 -27.62
C LYS A 6 -31.00 -9.63 -27.06
N GLY A 7 -29.77 -9.44 -27.55
CA GLY A 7 -28.90 -8.34 -27.12
C GLY A 7 -29.43 -6.96 -27.54
N ALA A 8 -30.02 -6.86 -28.73
CA ALA A 8 -30.64 -5.63 -29.22
C ALA A 8 -31.89 -5.23 -28.42
N THR A 9 -32.75 -6.19 -28.06
CA THR A 9 -33.93 -5.94 -27.20
C THR A 9 -33.54 -5.51 -25.79
N MET A 10 -32.50 -6.09 -25.19
CA MET A 10 -32.02 -5.72 -23.85
C MET A 10 -31.43 -4.30 -23.82
N ARG A 11 -30.64 -3.91 -24.83
CA ARG A 11 -30.10 -2.54 -24.93
C ARG A 11 -31.22 -1.50 -25.08
N LYS A 12 -32.22 -1.78 -25.91
CA LYS A 12 -33.38 -0.89 -26.10
C LYS A 12 -34.23 -0.74 -24.83
N GLN A 13 -34.31 -1.79 -24.02
CA GLN A 13 -35.02 -1.77 -22.74
C GLN A 13 -34.25 -0.97 -21.67
N MET A 14 -32.92 -1.13 -21.59
CA MET A 14 -32.08 -0.34 -20.69
C MET A 14 -32.03 1.16 -21.04
N GLU A 15 -32.11 1.48 -22.33
CA GLU A 15 -32.17 2.89 -22.78
C GLU A 15 -33.48 3.57 -22.37
N GLY A 16 -34.62 2.86 -22.46
CA GLY A 16 -35.92 3.34 -21.98
C GLY A 16 -35.96 3.58 -20.46
N ASP A 17 -35.37 2.69 -19.67
CA ASP A 17 -35.30 2.84 -18.21
C ASP A 17 -34.38 4.00 -17.80
N ASN A 18 -33.27 4.22 -18.50
CA ASN A 18 -32.39 5.36 -18.25
C ASN A 18 -33.05 6.69 -18.63
N GLN A 19 -33.84 6.74 -19.71
CA GLN A 19 -34.59 7.94 -20.05
C GLN A 19 -35.65 8.27 -19.00
N ARG A 20 -36.44 7.27 -18.54
CA ARG A 20 -37.43 7.46 -17.46
C ARG A 20 -36.80 8.00 -16.16
N ARG A 21 -35.63 7.49 -15.78
CA ARG A 21 -34.89 7.96 -14.59
C ARG A 21 -34.39 9.39 -14.73
N ARG A 22 -33.91 9.77 -15.91
CA ARG A 22 -33.49 11.16 -16.18
C ARG A 22 -34.67 12.13 -16.09
N THR A 23 -35.87 11.72 -16.51
CA THR A 23 -37.09 12.52 -16.36
C THR A 23 -37.48 12.69 -14.89
N LEU A 24 -37.50 11.59 -14.11
CA LEU A 24 -37.79 11.64 -12.68
C LEU A 24 -36.79 12.51 -11.89
N ALA A 25 -35.50 12.43 -12.23
CA ALA A 25 -34.47 13.25 -11.61
C ALA A 25 -34.56 14.74 -11.98
N ARG A 26 -35.13 15.11 -13.13
CA ARG A 26 -35.42 16.51 -13.46
C ARG A 26 -36.62 17.02 -12.67
N GLN A 27 -37.69 16.22 -12.63
CA GLN A 27 -38.92 16.56 -11.92
C GLN A 27 -38.70 16.72 -10.40
N ALA A 28 -37.82 15.90 -9.80
CA ALA A 28 -37.42 16.05 -8.40
C ALA A 28 -36.72 17.38 -8.13
N ARG A 29 -35.83 17.83 -9.02
CA ARG A 29 -35.13 19.12 -8.88
C ARG A 29 -36.06 20.31 -9.07
N GLU A 30 -37.01 20.22 -10.00
CA GLU A 30 -38.06 21.24 -10.18
C GLU A 30 -38.94 21.39 -8.94
N GLN A 31 -39.10 20.33 -8.15
CA GLN A 31 -39.83 20.34 -6.88
C GLN A 31 -38.95 20.66 -5.66
N GLY A 32 -37.69 21.07 -5.88
CA GLY A 32 -36.74 21.40 -4.80
C GLY A 32 -36.30 20.19 -3.96
N ARG A 33 -36.52 18.97 -4.45
CA ARG A 33 -36.18 17.70 -3.76
C ARG A 33 -34.92 17.08 -4.31
N GLN A 34 -34.24 16.28 -3.48
CA GLN A 34 -33.04 15.57 -3.90
C GLN A 34 -33.40 14.33 -4.73
N PRO A 35 -32.71 14.03 -5.84
CA PRO A 35 -32.97 12.85 -6.68
C PRO A 35 -32.85 11.49 -5.96
N SER A 36 -32.17 11.45 -4.81
CA SER A 36 -32.06 10.30 -3.91
C SER A 36 -33.38 9.92 -3.24
N GLU A 37 -34.29 10.89 -3.05
CA GLU A 37 -35.59 10.69 -2.38
C GLU A 37 -36.65 10.10 -3.32
N THR A 38 -36.45 10.18 -4.64
CA THR A 38 -37.42 9.73 -5.67
C THR A 38 -37.01 8.43 -6.37
N GLY A 39 -36.07 7.67 -5.80
CA GLY A 39 -35.64 6.37 -6.34
C GLY A 39 -34.88 6.46 -7.68
N ALA A 40 -34.30 7.62 -8.00
CA ALA A 40 -33.55 7.82 -9.25
C ALA A 40 -32.09 7.35 -9.17
N SER A 41 -31.59 6.99 -7.98
CA SER A 41 -30.25 6.43 -7.77
C SER A 41 -30.29 4.90 -7.58
N LEU A 42 -29.30 4.20 -8.17
CA LEU A 42 -29.16 2.74 -8.11
C LEU A 42 -28.85 2.21 -6.68
N SER A 43 -28.62 3.09 -5.73
CA SER A 43 -28.22 2.78 -4.35
C SER A 43 -29.34 2.90 -3.31
N ALA A 44 -30.45 3.59 -3.62
CA ALA A 44 -31.51 3.87 -2.63
C ALA A 44 -32.43 2.66 -2.34
N SER A 45 -32.67 1.79 -3.33
CA SER A 45 -33.57 0.63 -3.15
C SER A 45 -32.98 -0.51 -2.30
N LYS A 46 -31.69 -0.46 -1.93
CA LYS A 46 -31.08 -1.42 -0.98
C LYS A 46 -31.07 -0.92 0.46
N GLN A 47 -31.15 0.39 0.69
CA GLN A 47 -31.14 0.96 2.04
C GLN A 47 -32.53 0.91 2.70
N LEU A 48 -33.62 1.04 1.94
CA LEU A 48 -34.98 0.96 2.49
C LEU A 48 -35.36 -0.47 2.93
N THR A 49 -34.79 -1.51 2.31
CA THR A 49 -35.06 -2.92 2.68
C THR A 49 -34.39 -3.34 3.98
N HIS A 50 -33.35 -2.61 4.43
CA HIS A 50 -32.61 -2.94 5.65
C HIS A 50 -33.20 -2.29 6.92
N LEU A 51 -34.06 -1.27 6.77
CA LEU A 51 -34.72 -0.60 7.89
C LEU A 51 -35.98 -1.33 8.38
N ASP A 52 -36.57 -2.21 7.56
CA ASP A 52 -37.82 -2.92 7.90
C ASP A 52 -37.60 -4.30 8.55
N GLN A 53 -36.35 -4.79 8.60
CA GLN A 53 -36.02 -6.09 9.21
C GLN A 53 -35.55 -5.99 10.68
N GLY A 54 -35.59 -4.79 11.28
CA GLY A 54 -35.08 -4.49 12.62
C GLY A 54 -36.07 -4.69 13.79
N LYS A 55 -37.24 -5.30 13.60
CA LYS A 55 -38.15 -5.66 14.70
C LYS A 55 -38.01 -7.14 15.08
N ARG A 56 -36.93 -7.48 15.76
CA ARG A 56 -36.82 -8.73 16.55
C ARG A 56 -36.53 -8.38 18.00
N ALA A 57 -37.34 -8.96 18.88
CA ALA A 57 -37.32 -8.75 20.33
C ALA A 57 -35.93 -9.03 20.91
N GLY A 58 -35.44 -8.12 21.74
CA GLY A 58 -34.21 -8.30 22.50
C GLY A 58 -34.33 -9.41 23.56
N PRO A 59 -33.20 -9.93 24.06
CA PRO A 59 -33.18 -10.96 25.09
C PRO A 59 -33.72 -10.44 26.44
N PRO A 60 -34.32 -11.32 27.28
CA PRO A 60 -34.96 -10.92 28.54
C PRO A 60 -33.95 -10.48 29.62
N PRO A 61 -34.40 -9.69 30.61
CA PRO A 61 -33.54 -9.05 31.61
C PRO A 61 -33.04 -9.99 32.72
N ALA A 62 -31.91 -9.60 33.31
CA ALA A 62 -31.18 -10.31 34.36
C ALA A 62 -31.97 -10.44 35.67
N GLY A 63 -32.11 -11.67 36.15
CA GLY A 63 -32.66 -12.03 37.46
C GLY A 63 -31.58 -12.14 38.54
N SER A 64 -31.94 -11.69 39.74
CA SER A 64 -31.10 -11.44 40.90
C SER A 64 -30.98 -12.60 41.91
N ARG A 65 -29.88 -12.56 42.70
CA ARG A 65 -29.60 -13.16 44.03
C ARG A 65 -29.04 -14.59 44.08
N HIS A 66 -27.79 -14.75 44.55
CA HIS A 66 -27.46 -14.97 45.97
C HIS A 66 -25.92 -15.00 46.18
N LYS A 67 -25.46 -14.39 47.28
CA LYS A 67 -24.09 -14.52 47.83
C LYS A 67 -24.16 -15.51 49.01
N PRO A 68 -23.16 -16.40 49.19
CA PRO A 68 -22.34 -16.36 50.41
C PRO A 68 -20.85 -16.57 50.07
N ASP A 69 -19.96 -15.64 50.45
CA ASP A 69 -19.13 -15.62 51.68
C ASP A 69 -17.82 -16.44 51.58
N PRO A 70 -16.64 -15.84 51.84
CA PRO A 70 -15.34 -16.39 51.47
C PRO A 70 -14.67 -17.07 52.66
N THR A 71 -14.76 -18.40 52.75
CA THR A 71 -13.85 -19.19 53.60
C THR A 71 -13.85 -20.66 53.17
N ARG A 72 -13.00 -21.02 52.20
CA ARG A 72 -12.36 -22.35 52.19
C ARG A 72 -11.20 -22.44 51.21
N GLY A 73 -10.15 -23.09 51.69
CA GLY A 73 -8.82 -23.22 51.09
C GLY A 73 -8.80 -23.66 49.62
N GLY A 74 -7.74 -23.22 48.96
CA GLY A 74 -7.54 -23.31 47.53
C GLY A 74 -7.44 -24.72 46.96
N PRO A 75 -7.60 -24.86 45.63
CA PRO A 75 -7.34 -26.11 44.93
C PRO A 75 -5.92 -26.21 44.36
N SER A 76 -5.48 -27.46 44.34
CA SER A 76 -4.21 -28.10 43.95
C SER A 76 -3.58 -27.71 42.60
N PRO A 77 -2.26 -27.96 42.42
CA PRO A 77 -1.55 -27.74 41.15
C PRO A 77 -2.05 -28.64 40.01
N PRO A 78 -1.88 -28.22 38.73
CA PRO A 78 -2.37 -28.96 37.58
C PRO A 78 -1.60 -30.26 37.36
N GLN A 79 -2.34 -31.33 37.03
CA GLN A 79 -1.81 -32.64 36.67
C GLN A 79 -1.21 -32.65 35.25
N GLY A 80 -0.21 -33.51 35.11
CA GLY A 80 0.67 -33.65 33.95
C GLY A 80 0.02 -34.03 32.63
N GLY A 81 0.83 -33.82 31.59
CA GLY A 81 0.48 -33.79 30.18
C GLY A 81 -0.19 -35.04 29.61
N THR A 82 -1.09 -34.77 28.67
CA THR A 82 -1.59 -35.73 27.69
C THR A 82 -0.60 -35.76 26.50
N PRO A 83 -0.17 -36.93 26.00
CA PRO A 83 0.71 -36.99 24.83
C PRO A 83 -0.01 -36.52 23.56
N ALA A 84 0.70 -35.70 22.78
CA ALA A 84 0.25 -35.18 21.50
C ALA A 84 0.05 -36.31 20.47
N ASN A 85 -1.07 -36.26 19.75
CA ASN A 85 -1.28 -37.06 18.54
C ASN A 85 -0.16 -36.76 17.53
N PRO A 86 0.55 -37.76 16.99
CA PRO A 86 1.50 -37.53 15.92
C PRO A 86 0.76 -37.13 14.64
N ARG A 87 1.15 -35.99 14.05
CA ARG A 87 0.74 -35.59 12.70
C ARG A 87 1.14 -36.70 11.71
N PRO A 88 0.31 -37.02 10.70
CA PRO A 88 0.71 -37.91 9.62
C PRO A 88 1.94 -37.35 8.88
N LEU A 89 3.00 -38.15 8.78
CA LEU A 89 4.12 -37.89 7.86
C LEU A 89 3.58 -37.96 6.42
N VAL A 90 3.74 -36.87 5.68
CA VAL A 90 3.56 -36.87 4.22
C VAL A 90 4.80 -37.53 3.60
N PRO A 91 4.65 -38.54 2.71
CA PRO A 91 5.79 -39.17 2.04
C PRO A 91 6.43 -38.20 1.02
N PRO A 92 7.77 -38.22 0.87
CA PRO A 92 8.46 -37.37 -0.10
C PRO A 92 8.29 -37.96 -1.51
N GLY A 93 7.81 -37.15 -2.46
CA GLY A 93 7.76 -37.56 -3.87
C GLY A 93 6.54 -37.12 -4.67
N VAL A 94 5.91 -35.99 -4.34
CA VAL A 94 5.03 -35.29 -5.27
C VAL A 94 5.60 -33.90 -5.47
N ASP A 95 5.95 -33.57 -6.71
CA ASP A 95 6.25 -32.20 -7.12
C ASP A 95 5.12 -31.33 -6.58
N ALA A 96 5.47 -30.44 -5.65
CA ALA A 96 4.52 -29.51 -5.06
C ALA A 96 4.10 -28.57 -6.20
N ALA A 97 2.99 -28.91 -6.86
CA ALA A 97 2.27 -27.95 -7.68
C ALA A 97 1.98 -26.78 -6.74
N ALA A 98 2.70 -25.67 -6.94
CA ALA A 98 2.56 -24.45 -6.17
C ALA A 98 1.07 -24.17 -5.98
N THR A 99 0.64 -24.10 -4.72
CA THR A 99 -0.77 -23.86 -4.45
C THR A 99 -1.04 -22.45 -4.96
N PRO A 100 -1.92 -22.25 -5.95
CA PRO A 100 -2.08 -20.94 -6.56
C PRO A 100 -2.47 -19.94 -5.48
N VAL A 101 -1.66 -18.89 -5.35
CA VAL A 101 -1.82 -17.85 -4.33
C VAL A 101 -3.23 -17.29 -4.44
N GLY A 102 -3.99 -17.33 -3.34
CA GLY A 102 -5.30 -16.71 -3.30
C GLY A 102 -5.17 -15.22 -3.59
N TYR A 103 -5.94 -14.69 -4.56
CA TYR A 103 -5.92 -13.26 -4.91
C TYR A 103 -6.08 -12.35 -3.67
N GLN A 104 -6.98 -12.72 -2.77
CA GLN A 104 -7.21 -11.96 -1.54
C GLN A 104 -6.01 -12.00 -0.60
N ASP A 105 -5.35 -13.15 -0.46
CA ASP A 105 -4.18 -13.31 0.40
C ASP A 105 -2.99 -12.53 -0.15
N LEU A 106 -2.76 -12.54 -1.47
CA LEU A 106 -1.72 -11.73 -2.09
C LEU A 106 -1.98 -10.24 -1.87
N VAL A 107 -3.17 -9.74 -2.22
CA VAL A 107 -3.49 -8.32 -2.10
C VAL A 107 -3.46 -7.87 -0.63
N GLU A 108 -3.88 -8.71 0.31
CA GLU A 108 -3.79 -8.43 1.74
C GLU A 108 -2.33 -8.40 2.22
N ASN A 109 -1.48 -9.31 1.75
CA ASN A 109 -0.05 -9.29 2.03
C ASN A 109 0.63 -8.03 1.50
N VAL A 110 0.27 -7.59 0.30
CA VAL A 110 0.76 -6.35 -0.29
C VAL A 110 0.25 -5.15 0.49
N ARG A 111 -1.04 -5.12 0.84
CA ARG A 111 -1.66 -4.07 1.67
C ARG A 111 -0.91 -3.89 2.99
N ARG A 112 -0.58 -5.01 3.64
CA ARG A 112 0.18 -5.04 4.89
C ARG A 112 1.64 -4.63 4.74
N ARG A 113 2.28 -4.83 3.58
CA ARG A 113 3.67 -4.42 3.37
C ARG A 113 3.78 -2.95 2.95
N ALA A 114 2.86 -2.48 2.10
CA ALA A 114 2.87 -1.13 1.56
C ALA A 114 2.18 -0.09 2.48
N GLY A 115 1.41 -0.53 3.49
CA GLY A 115 0.75 0.37 4.44
C GLY A 115 -0.33 1.25 3.81
N VAL A 116 -1.06 0.69 2.85
CA VAL A 116 -2.12 1.38 2.10
C VAL A 116 -3.49 0.71 2.30
N ASP A 117 -4.55 1.33 1.81
CA ASP A 117 -5.87 0.69 1.79
C ASP A 117 -5.94 -0.42 0.73
N PHE A 118 -6.94 -1.31 0.85
CA PHE A 118 -7.08 -2.46 -0.03
C PHE A 118 -7.21 -2.10 -1.52
N ARG A 119 -7.90 -1.00 -1.86
CA ARG A 119 -8.06 -0.59 -3.26
C ARG A 119 -6.71 -0.15 -3.83
N THR A 120 -5.96 0.64 -3.08
CA THR A 120 -4.62 1.09 -3.48
C THR A 120 -3.66 -0.10 -3.61
N ALA A 121 -3.67 -1.03 -2.65
CA ALA A 121 -2.85 -2.24 -2.71
C ALA A 121 -3.18 -3.12 -3.93
N LYS A 122 -4.48 -3.30 -4.20
CA LYS A 122 -4.98 -4.04 -5.36
C LYS A 122 -4.48 -3.44 -6.66
N VAL A 123 -4.75 -2.15 -6.88
CA VAL A 123 -4.41 -1.44 -8.11
C VAL A 123 -2.91 -1.40 -8.32
N GLY A 124 -2.16 -1.19 -7.24
CA GLY A 124 -0.70 -1.25 -7.26
C GLY A 124 -0.15 -2.63 -7.61
N ALA A 125 -0.69 -3.70 -7.02
CA ALA A 125 -0.28 -5.07 -7.35
C ALA A 125 -0.61 -5.45 -8.81
N GLU A 126 -1.81 -5.08 -9.28
CA GLU A 126 -2.23 -5.21 -10.69
C GLU A 126 -1.23 -4.51 -11.63
N ALA A 127 -0.90 -3.24 -11.33
CA ALA A 127 0.05 -2.46 -12.11
C ALA A 127 1.46 -3.09 -12.12
N THR A 128 1.99 -3.47 -10.95
CA THR A 128 3.33 -4.06 -10.83
C THR A 128 3.44 -5.37 -11.61
N VAL A 129 2.50 -6.30 -11.42
CA VAL A 129 2.50 -7.60 -12.12
C VAL A 129 2.41 -7.38 -13.62
N LEU A 130 1.57 -6.45 -14.06
CA LEU A 130 1.40 -6.14 -15.46
C LEU A 130 2.68 -5.57 -16.09
N VAL A 131 3.27 -4.54 -15.49
CA VAL A 131 4.49 -3.91 -16.02
C VAL A 131 5.67 -4.89 -15.99
N LEU A 132 5.79 -5.68 -14.93
CA LEU A 132 6.80 -6.74 -14.84
C LEU A 132 6.63 -7.77 -15.96
N ALA A 133 5.41 -8.20 -16.25
CA ALA A 133 5.13 -9.11 -17.36
C ALA A 133 5.56 -8.53 -18.72
N PHE A 134 5.49 -7.21 -18.92
CA PHE A 134 5.98 -6.54 -20.14
C PHE A 134 7.50 -6.33 -20.16
N ALA A 135 8.16 -6.23 -18.99
CA ALA A 135 9.62 -6.14 -18.90
C ALA A 135 10.33 -7.50 -19.11
N LEU A 136 9.62 -8.61 -18.90
CA LEU A 136 10.14 -9.98 -19.00
C LEU A 136 10.15 -10.56 -20.42
N GLY A 137 11.02 -11.54 -20.65
CA GLY A 137 11.00 -12.38 -21.86
C GLY A 137 9.71 -13.22 -21.98
N GLN A 138 9.43 -13.73 -23.18
CA GLN A 138 8.16 -14.43 -23.45
C GLN A 138 7.94 -15.68 -22.57
N ALA A 139 9.01 -16.40 -22.22
CA ALA A 139 8.92 -17.60 -21.41
C ALA A 139 8.63 -17.25 -19.93
N GLU A 140 9.37 -16.29 -19.38
CA GLU A 140 9.25 -15.80 -18.00
C GLU A 140 7.90 -15.12 -17.80
N ARG A 141 7.47 -14.31 -18.77
CA ARG A 141 6.14 -13.69 -18.79
C ARG A 141 5.02 -14.72 -18.69
N ARG A 142 5.09 -15.81 -19.45
CA ARG A 142 4.09 -16.87 -19.40
C ARG A 142 4.05 -17.56 -18.04
N ARG A 143 5.22 -17.79 -17.43
CA ARG A 143 5.31 -18.37 -16.07
C ARG A 143 4.70 -17.45 -15.02
N LEU A 144 5.09 -16.18 -15.00
CA LEU A 144 4.53 -15.19 -14.08
C LEU A 144 3.00 -15.12 -14.18
N LEU A 145 2.46 -14.97 -15.40
CA LEU A 145 1.02 -14.86 -15.62
C LEU A 145 0.24 -16.15 -15.31
N ALA A 146 0.89 -17.32 -15.41
CA ALA A 146 0.28 -18.59 -15.02
C ALA A 146 0.21 -18.76 -13.48
N ALA A 147 1.17 -18.20 -12.76
CA ALA A 147 1.26 -18.29 -11.30
C ALA A 147 0.39 -17.25 -10.57
N VAL A 148 0.17 -16.07 -11.19
CA VAL A 148 -0.66 -15.03 -10.59
C VAL A 148 -2.15 -15.19 -10.92
N PRO A 149 -3.07 -14.87 -9.97
CA PRO A 149 -4.51 -14.80 -10.26
C PRO A 149 -4.84 -13.93 -11.48
N ARG A 150 -5.76 -14.40 -12.34
CA ARG A 150 -6.21 -13.67 -13.55
C ARG A 150 -6.71 -12.26 -13.28
N SER A 151 -7.34 -12.04 -12.14
CA SER A 151 -7.78 -10.71 -11.70
C SER A 151 -6.64 -9.68 -11.60
N LEU A 152 -5.38 -10.11 -11.44
CA LEU A 152 -4.22 -9.21 -11.38
C LEU A 152 -3.70 -8.79 -12.76
N HIS A 153 -4.08 -9.47 -13.84
CA HIS A 153 -3.49 -9.25 -15.16
C HIS A 153 -4.50 -9.18 -16.33
N ASP A 154 -5.80 -9.35 -16.06
CA ASP A 154 -6.86 -9.20 -17.08
C ASP A 154 -7.22 -7.74 -17.39
N VAL A 155 -6.76 -6.78 -16.59
CA VAL A 155 -7.04 -5.36 -16.79
C VAL A 155 -5.86 -4.70 -17.48
N LEU A 156 -5.99 -4.47 -18.80
CA LEU A 156 -5.04 -3.69 -19.57
C LEU A 156 -5.46 -2.20 -19.60
N PRO A 157 -4.52 -1.26 -19.38
CA PRO A 157 -4.78 0.16 -19.56
C PRO A 157 -5.13 0.47 -21.03
N ALA A 158 -6.05 1.42 -21.25
CA ALA A 158 -6.54 1.78 -22.59
C ALA A 158 -5.42 2.27 -23.53
N ASP A 159 -4.41 2.94 -22.98
CA ASP A 159 -3.27 3.47 -23.73
C ASP A 159 -2.13 2.45 -23.91
N GLY A 160 -2.34 1.20 -23.49
CA GLY A 160 -1.32 0.17 -23.47
C GLY A 160 -0.29 0.34 -22.35
N VAL A 161 0.68 -0.59 -22.31
CA VAL A 161 1.79 -0.61 -21.36
C VAL A 161 3.06 -0.31 -22.12
N LYS A 162 3.84 0.66 -21.64
CA LYS A 162 5.15 0.97 -22.21
C LYS A 162 6.18 -0.02 -21.67
N GLU A 163 6.95 -0.63 -22.56
CA GLU A 163 8.09 -1.46 -22.18
C GLU A 163 9.24 -0.57 -21.74
N SER A 164 9.65 -0.70 -20.48
CA SER A 164 10.90 -0.14 -19.96
C SER A 164 11.65 -1.25 -19.22
N ARG A 165 12.96 -1.31 -19.42
CA ARG A 165 13.85 -2.30 -18.80
C ARG A 165 14.71 -1.70 -17.69
N ASP A 166 14.75 -0.38 -17.59
CA ASP A 166 15.42 0.36 -16.54
C ASP A 166 14.48 0.61 -15.35
N LEU A 167 15.04 0.75 -14.15
CA LEU A 167 14.26 0.94 -12.93
C LEU A 167 13.41 2.22 -12.92
N PRO A 168 13.93 3.39 -13.31
CA PRO A 168 13.12 4.62 -13.33
C PRO A 168 11.92 4.53 -14.28
N GLY A 169 12.12 4.01 -15.50
CA GLY A 169 11.04 3.85 -16.46
C GLY A 169 10.02 2.80 -16.05
N PHE A 170 10.45 1.70 -15.41
CA PHE A 170 9.55 0.71 -14.80
C PHE A 170 8.67 1.34 -13.72
N LEU A 171 9.26 2.07 -12.77
CA LEU A 171 8.54 2.70 -11.67
C LEU A 171 7.61 3.82 -12.15
N ALA A 172 8.02 4.59 -13.16
CA ALA A 172 7.18 5.60 -13.79
C ALA A 172 5.93 4.99 -14.44
N GLU A 173 6.06 3.82 -15.09
CA GLU A 173 4.93 3.13 -15.70
C GLU A 173 4.00 2.50 -14.66
N VAL A 174 4.55 1.89 -13.61
CA VAL A 174 3.76 1.39 -12.47
C VAL A 174 2.99 2.54 -11.80
N GLY A 175 3.65 3.67 -11.56
CA GLY A 175 3.04 4.88 -11.01
C GLY A 175 1.93 5.43 -11.89
N ARG A 176 2.15 5.50 -13.21
CA ARG A 176 1.15 5.95 -14.18
C ARG A 176 -0.12 5.08 -14.17
N ILE A 177 0.04 3.76 -14.16
CA ILE A 177 -1.09 2.82 -14.18
C ILE A 177 -1.83 2.83 -12.83
N SER A 178 -1.10 2.91 -11.72
CA SER A 178 -1.69 2.87 -10.38
C SER A 178 -2.16 4.21 -9.83
N GLY A 179 -1.76 5.34 -10.44
CA GLY A 179 -1.99 6.69 -9.93
C GLY A 179 -1.05 7.09 -8.78
N ASN A 180 0.02 6.32 -8.56
CA ASN A 180 1.00 6.53 -7.50
C ASN A 180 2.17 7.40 -7.97
N THR A 181 2.84 8.07 -7.02
CA THR A 181 4.15 8.68 -7.29
C THR A 181 5.20 7.58 -7.56
N PRO A 182 6.35 7.88 -8.19
CA PRO A 182 7.39 6.88 -8.46
C PRO A 182 7.86 6.08 -7.24
N GLU A 183 7.92 6.70 -6.06
CA GLU A 183 8.36 6.07 -4.80
C GLU A 183 7.27 5.22 -4.20
N GLN A 184 6.02 5.71 -4.24
CA GLN A 184 4.88 4.89 -3.88
C GLN A 184 4.80 3.68 -4.78
N ALA A 185 5.06 3.84 -6.09
CA ALA A 185 5.17 2.75 -7.03
C ALA A 185 6.34 1.82 -6.70
N ARG A 186 7.46 2.36 -6.22
CA ARG A 186 8.62 1.57 -5.76
C ARG A 186 8.28 0.70 -4.56
N TYR A 187 7.82 1.29 -3.46
CA TYR A 187 7.45 0.53 -2.26
C TYR A 187 6.32 -0.46 -2.54
N GLN A 188 5.38 -0.09 -3.39
CA GLN A 188 4.32 -0.97 -3.84
C GLN A 188 4.86 -2.13 -4.69
N ALA A 189 5.84 -1.89 -5.56
CA ALA A 189 6.48 -2.92 -6.36
C ALA A 189 7.29 -3.88 -5.50
N GLU A 190 8.13 -3.38 -4.59
CA GLU A 190 8.88 -4.18 -3.62
C GLU A 190 7.94 -5.02 -2.75
N ALA A 191 6.87 -4.42 -2.22
CA ALA A 191 5.84 -5.13 -1.44
C ALA A 191 5.13 -6.24 -2.24
N THR A 192 4.88 -6.00 -3.53
CA THR A 192 4.26 -6.97 -4.43
C THR A 192 5.20 -8.13 -4.74
N LEU A 193 6.46 -7.85 -5.04
CA LEU A 193 7.48 -8.84 -5.33
C LEU A 193 7.80 -9.70 -4.10
N ALA A 194 7.92 -9.08 -2.93
CA ALA A 194 8.07 -9.80 -1.66
C ALA A 194 6.87 -10.70 -1.36
N ALA A 195 5.63 -10.20 -1.55
CA ALA A 195 4.43 -11.00 -1.36
C ALA A 195 4.32 -12.17 -2.35
N LEU A 196 4.84 -12.03 -3.57
CA LEU A 196 4.94 -13.11 -4.54
C LEU A 196 6.03 -14.11 -4.13
N ALA A 197 7.20 -13.65 -3.67
CA ALA A 197 8.28 -14.50 -3.20
C ALA A 197 7.88 -15.35 -1.98
N ASP A 198 7.13 -14.77 -1.03
CA ASP A 198 6.62 -15.50 0.14
C ASP A 198 5.60 -16.58 -0.25
N ALA A 199 4.92 -16.40 -1.37
CA ALA A 199 3.89 -17.31 -1.82
C ALA A 199 4.44 -18.39 -2.77
N ASP A 200 5.45 -18.05 -3.58
CA ASP A 200 6.16 -18.93 -4.50
C ASP A 200 7.58 -18.39 -4.75
N GLY A 201 8.52 -18.79 -3.89
CA GLY A 201 9.92 -18.37 -3.96
C GLY A 201 10.62 -18.89 -5.22
N ASP A 202 10.33 -20.14 -5.60
CA ASP A 202 10.88 -20.79 -6.80
C ASP A 202 10.46 -20.04 -8.07
N LEU A 203 9.23 -19.52 -8.12
CA LEU A 203 8.80 -18.63 -9.20
C LEU A 203 9.72 -17.42 -9.30
N ILE A 204 9.88 -16.67 -8.22
CA ILE A 204 10.68 -15.43 -8.21
C ILE A 204 12.14 -15.71 -8.56
N GLU A 205 12.75 -16.75 -8.02
CA GLU A 205 14.11 -17.17 -8.37
C GLU A 205 14.26 -17.54 -9.86
N SER A 206 13.21 -18.08 -10.47
CA SER A 206 13.21 -18.46 -11.89
C SER A 206 12.98 -17.28 -12.86
N LEU A 207 12.50 -16.13 -12.37
CA LEU A 207 12.28 -14.94 -13.18
C LEU A 207 13.61 -14.24 -13.45
N HIS A 208 14.13 -14.41 -14.67
CA HIS A 208 15.26 -13.64 -15.15
C HIS A 208 14.86 -12.19 -15.41
N VAL A 209 14.80 -11.38 -14.35
CA VAL A 209 14.58 -9.95 -14.44
C VAL A 209 15.83 -9.23 -14.98
N PRO A 210 15.63 -8.12 -15.73
CA PRO A 210 16.73 -7.21 -16.08
C PRO A 210 17.56 -6.82 -14.85
N GLU A 211 18.88 -6.69 -15.01
CA GLU A 211 19.84 -6.32 -13.94
C GLU A 211 19.37 -5.09 -13.14
N SER A 212 18.91 -4.08 -13.86
CA SER A 212 18.35 -2.83 -13.31
C SER A 212 17.16 -3.03 -12.38
N LEU A 213 16.41 -4.13 -12.51
CA LEU A 213 15.25 -4.42 -11.66
C LEU A 213 15.56 -5.38 -10.50
N ARG A 214 16.78 -5.92 -10.42
CA ARG A 214 17.17 -6.83 -9.33
C ARG A 214 17.15 -6.16 -7.97
N GLU A 215 17.39 -4.86 -7.90
CA GLU A 215 17.28 -4.06 -6.69
C GLU A 215 15.88 -4.16 -6.04
N LEU A 216 14.82 -4.44 -6.82
CA LEU A 216 13.47 -4.62 -6.30
C LEU A 216 13.21 -6.03 -5.72
N LEU A 217 14.10 -6.99 -5.99
CA LEU A 217 14.04 -8.38 -5.51
C LEU A 217 14.96 -8.65 -4.33
N GLU A 218 15.94 -7.79 -4.10
CA GLU A 218 16.78 -7.89 -2.90
C GLU A 218 15.91 -7.65 -1.66
N PRO A 219 15.95 -8.55 -0.66
CA PRO A 219 15.28 -8.30 0.61
C PRO A 219 15.75 -6.94 1.16
N PRO A 220 14.86 -6.10 1.72
CA PRO A 220 15.30 -4.89 2.39
C PRO A 220 16.33 -5.28 3.46
N ALA A 221 17.45 -4.55 3.51
CA ALA A 221 18.57 -4.87 4.39
C ALA A 221 18.08 -5.11 5.83
N VAL A 222 18.56 -6.19 6.43
CA VAL A 222 18.08 -6.76 7.70
C VAL A 222 18.24 -5.74 8.84
N GLY A 223 17.12 -5.16 9.26
CA GLY A 223 16.86 -4.53 10.56
C GLY A 223 15.51 -5.05 11.04
N GLY A 224 15.55 -6.11 11.85
CA GLY A 224 14.42 -7.01 12.11
C GLY A 224 13.48 -6.53 13.21
N GLY A 225 12.35 -5.94 12.83
CA GLY A 225 11.21 -5.74 13.73
C GLY A 225 10.48 -7.05 14.00
N LEU A 226 10.45 -7.48 15.26
CA LEU A 226 9.45 -8.44 15.75
C LEU A 226 8.05 -7.85 15.54
N VAL A 227 7.19 -8.67 14.94
CA VAL A 227 5.84 -8.34 14.47
C VAL A 227 5.01 -7.59 15.53
N GLY A 228 4.67 -6.33 15.23
CA GLY A 228 3.60 -5.55 15.85
C GLY A 228 2.54 -5.18 14.81
N ALA A 229 1.27 -5.15 15.21
CA ALA A 229 0.10 -5.20 14.33
C ALA A 229 -0.26 -3.93 13.53
N ASP A 230 0.69 -3.02 13.26
CA ASP A 230 0.44 -1.82 12.46
C ASP A 230 1.46 -1.65 11.33
N THR A 231 0.94 -1.67 10.11
CA THR A 231 1.67 -1.82 8.85
C THR A 231 2.05 -0.48 8.23
N ALA A 232 2.76 0.37 8.96
CA ALA A 232 3.63 1.37 8.34
C ALA A 232 5.05 0.77 8.26
N THR A 233 5.95 1.32 7.43
CA THR A 233 7.38 1.12 7.67
C THR A 233 7.60 1.29 9.18
N PRO A 234 8.13 0.27 9.89
CA PRO A 234 8.15 0.31 11.34
C PRO A 234 8.89 1.57 11.79
N PRO A 235 8.36 2.28 12.79
CA PRO A 235 9.11 3.36 13.38
C PRO A 235 10.41 2.80 13.94
N LEU A 236 11.49 3.56 13.80
CA LEU A 236 12.74 3.23 14.46
C LEU A 236 12.53 3.35 15.97
N ASP A 237 13.08 2.41 16.72
CA ASP A 237 13.16 2.58 18.17
C ASP A 237 14.23 3.63 18.54
N GLU A 238 14.23 4.07 19.80
CA GLU A 238 15.15 5.11 20.29
C GLU A 238 16.63 4.76 20.07
N VAL A 239 17.00 3.48 20.22
CA VAL A 239 18.39 3.00 20.08
C VAL A 239 18.81 2.98 18.62
N GLU A 240 17.93 2.50 17.73
CA GLU A 240 18.15 2.51 16.29
C GLU A 240 18.24 3.94 15.75
N LEU A 241 17.40 4.84 16.24
CA LEU A 241 17.43 6.25 15.86
C LEU A 241 18.73 6.93 16.30
N GLU A 242 19.16 6.70 17.55
CA GLU A 242 20.42 7.24 18.06
C GLU A 242 21.62 6.72 17.24
N ALA A 243 21.64 5.42 16.96
CA ALA A 243 22.67 4.82 16.11
C ALA A 243 22.68 5.41 14.68
N ALA A 244 21.49 5.66 14.10
CA ALA A 244 21.38 6.25 12.78
C ALA A 244 21.79 7.73 12.73
N LEU A 245 21.46 8.50 13.78
CA LEU A 245 21.85 9.91 13.90
C LEU A 245 23.37 10.10 13.99
N ASN A 246 24.10 9.11 14.51
CA ASN A 246 25.57 9.11 14.45
C ASN A 246 26.12 9.15 13.02
N GLY A 247 25.36 8.67 12.03
CA GLY A 247 25.69 8.75 10.61
C GLY A 247 25.18 10.01 9.89
N LEU A 248 24.47 10.90 10.60
CA LEU A 248 23.84 12.10 10.06
C LEU A 248 24.24 13.33 10.89
N PRO A 249 25.51 13.78 10.82
CA PRO A 249 26.07 14.76 11.76
C PRO A 249 25.42 16.15 11.69
N TYR A 250 24.71 16.46 10.60
CA TYR A 250 23.99 17.73 10.43
C TYR A 250 22.53 17.66 10.85
N TRP A 251 22.06 16.48 11.24
CA TRP A 251 20.68 16.26 11.67
C TRP A 251 20.62 16.10 13.18
N SER A 252 19.50 16.52 13.73
CA SER A 252 19.10 16.25 15.11
C SER A 252 17.67 15.77 15.07
N GLY A 253 17.24 14.94 16.01
CA GLY A 253 15.88 14.45 16.01
C GLY A 253 15.58 13.50 17.14
N ASP A 254 14.31 13.16 17.23
CA ASP A 254 13.75 12.18 18.13
C ASP A 254 12.69 11.37 17.36
N GLU A 255 11.96 10.51 18.06
CA GLU A 255 10.90 9.71 17.44
C GLU A 255 9.86 10.55 16.68
N SER A 256 9.72 11.85 16.98
CA SER A 256 8.73 12.74 16.35
C SER A 256 9.17 13.34 15.01
N GLY A 257 10.49 13.37 14.74
CA GLY A 257 11.01 13.94 13.50
C GLY A 257 12.51 14.19 13.50
N LEU A 258 13.04 14.37 12.29
CA LEU A 258 14.41 14.80 12.03
C LEU A 258 14.42 16.28 11.61
N TYR A 259 15.38 17.02 12.11
CA TYR A 259 15.53 18.46 11.92
C TYR A 259 16.97 18.78 11.52
N ARG A 260 17.13 19.62 10.49
CA ARG A 260 18.41 20.18 10.08
C ARG A 260 18.27 21.69 9.89
N VAL A 261 19.23 22.44 10.41
CA VAL A 261 19.33 23.88 10.17
C VAL A 261 20.38 24.14 9.10
N VAL A 262 19.99 24.82 8.03
CA VAL A 262 20.88 25.25 6.95
C VAL A 262 21.04 26.76 7.06
N ALA A 263 22.25 27.22 7.35
CA ALA A 263 22.59 28.63 7.46
C ALA A 263 23.61 29.02 6.39
N LEU A 264 23.20 29.85 5.43
CA LEU A 264 23.98 30.24 4.27
C LEU A 264 23.67 31.69 3.86
N PRO A 265 24.56 32.36 3.10
CA PRO A 265 24.21 33.61 2.43
C PRO A 265 22.93 33.46 1.59
N PRO A 266 22.11 34.53 1.40
CA PRO A 266 20.77 34.40 0.82
C PRO A 266 20.73 33.71 -0.54
N ASP A 267 21.61 34.11 -1.46
CA ASP A 267 21.64 33.56 -2.83
C ASP A 267 22.02 32.07 -2.84
N ASN A 268 22.93 31.68 -1.94
CA ASN A 268 23.34 30.28 -1.79
C ASN A 268 22.24 29.45 -1.13
N LEU A 269 21.54 30.02 -0.16
CA LEU A 269 20.40 29.37 0.49
C LEU A 269 19.27 29.13 -0.53
N ASP A 270 18.94 30.12 -1.36
CA ASP A 270 17.91 29.97 -2.38
C ASP A 270 18.26 28.84 -3.36
N ARG A 271 19.52 28.79 -3.85
CA ARG A 271 20.00 27.71 -4.72
C ARG A 271 19.88 26.32 -4.07
N VAL A 272 20.25 26.21 -2.80
CA VAL A 272 20.10 24.96 -2.03
C VAL A 272 18.63 24.55 -1.92
N LEU A 273 17.75 25.49 -1.59
CA LEU A 273 16.32 25.21 -1.46
C LEU A 273 15.70 24.81 -2.80
N ASP A 274 16.12 25.41 -3.91
CA ASP A 274 15.69 25.02 -5.26
C ASP A 274 16.13 23.59 -5.61
N ARG A 275 17.34 23.18 -5.21
CA ARG A 275 17.80 21.79 -5.41
C ARG A 275 17.01 20.80 -4.56
N VAL A 276 16.72 21.13 -3.30
CA VAL A 276 15.85 20.32 -2.43
C VAL A 276 14.43 20.24 -2.99
N GLU A 277 13.94 21.31 -3.60
CA GLU A 277 12.65 21.33 -4.28
C GLU A 277 12.65 20.47 -5.56
N GLN A 278 13.76 20.44 -6.30
CA GLN A 278 13.94 19.54 -7.43
C GLN A 278 13.98 18.08 -6.99
N LEU A 279 14.64 17.77 -5.86
CA LEU A 279 14.62 16.46 -5.25
C LEU A 279 13.18 15.99 -4.95
N ARG A 280 12.25 16.90 -4.63
CA ARG A 280 10.83 16.57 -4.50
C ARG A 280 10.20 16.10 -5.81
N GLN A 281 10.60 16.67 -6.93
CA GLN A 281 10.07 16.30 -8.24
C GLN A 281 10.61 14.93 -8.66
N GLU A 282 11.86 14.64 -8.31
CA GLU A 282 12.53 13.36 -8.57
C GLU A 282 12.03 12.24 -7.63
N THR A 283 11.79 12.56 -6.36
CA THR A 283 11.56 11.57 -5.28
C THR A 283 10.18 11.63 -4.63
N GLY A 284 9.27 12.50 -5.09
CA GLY A 284 7.91 12.62 -4.56
C GLY A 284 7.80 13.01 -3.08
N ARG A 285 8.92 13.13 -2.34
CA ARG A 285 9.02 13.53 -0.93
C ARG A 285 9.93 14.74 -0.80
N ALA A 286 9.60 15.58 0.16
CA ALA A 286 10.41 16.72 0.54
C ALA A 286 10.33 16.93 2.05
N PRO A 287 11.35 17.55 2.65
CA PRO A 287 11.21 18.06 4.00
C PRO A 287 10.13 19.15 4.02
N ALA A 288 9.52 19.36 5.17
CA ALA A 288 8.87 20.64 5.45
C ALA A 288 9.96 21.69 5.64
N ILE A 289 9.82 22.83 4.97
CA ILE A 289 10.82 23.90 4.97
C ILE A 289 10.22 25.10 5.69
N ALA A 290 10.86 25.51 6.78
CA ALA A 290 10.56 26.77 7.45
C ALA A 290 11.73 27.73 7.26
N ARG A 291 11.45 28.99 6.87
CA ARG A 291 12.47 30.04 6.72
C ARG A 291 12.30 31.08 7.83
N PRO A 292 13.04 30.96 8.95
CA PRO A 292 13.01 31.98 10.00
C PRO A 292 13.66 33.31 9.56
N GLY A 293 14.42 33.32 8.46
CA GLY A 293 15.02 34.53 7.89
C GLY A 293 15.59 34.30 6.49
N ARG A 294 16.29 35.30 5.95
CA ARG A 294 16.89 35.24 4.60
C ARG A 294 18.12 34.34 4.51
N THR A 295 18.78 34.08 5.65
CA THR A 295 20.05 33.35 5.73
C THR A 295 19.93 32.01 6.45
N ALA A 296 18.72 31.59 6.79
CA ALA A 296 18.49 30.33 7.49
C ALA A 296 17.21 29.64 7.01
N ALA A 297 17.29 28.32 6.88
CA ALA A 297 16.16 27.44 6.69
C ALA A 297 16.24 26.27 7.68
N VAL A 298 15.07 25.84 8.16
CA VAL A 298 14.91 24.63 8.97
C VAL A 298 14.20 23.60 8.09
N LEU A 299 14.87 22.47 7.89
CA LEU A 299 14.36 21.32 7.19
C LEU A 299 13.83 20.33 8.22
N THR A 300 12.58 19.91 8.07
CA THR A 300 11.95 18.93 8.95
C THR A 300 11.49 17.73 8.15
N VAL A 301 12.02 16.57 8.46
CA VAL A 301 11.63 15.29 7.85
C VAL A 301 10.84 14.49 8.87
N ARG A 302 9.60 14.13 8.49
CA ARG A 302 8.76 13.20 9.26
C ARG A 302 7.74 12.51 8.37
N SER A 303 7.48 11.23 8.63
CA SER A 303 6.37 10.51 8.02
C SER A 303 5.05 10.89 8.69
N ARG A 304 4.17 11.58 7.95
CA ARG A 304 2.83 11.97 8.47
C ARG A 304 1.89 10.78 8.71
N ARG A 305 2.20 9.61 8.14
CA ARG A 305 1.36 8.40 8.26
C ARG A 305 1.74 7.52 9.44
N ALA A 306 3.01 7.51 9.84
CA ALA A 306 3.49 6.71 10.97
C ALA A 306 3.42 7.46 12.31
N GLY A 307 3.39 8.81 12.29
CA GLY A 307 3.47 9.60 13.52
C GLY A 307 4.84 9.51 14.22
N ALA A 308 5.80 8.84 13.58
CA ALA A 308 7.13 8.59 14.08
C ALA A 308 8.17 8.55 12.94
N VAL A 309 9.46 8.64 13.28
CA VAL A 309 10.59 8.53 12.33
C VAL A 309 10.75 7.09 11.85
N THR A 310 10.86 6.94 10.53
CA THR A 310 11.03 5.65 9.86
C THR A 310 12.36 5.58 9.11
N ALA A 311 12.78 4.39 8.68
CA ALA A 311 13.96 4.26 7.80
C ALA A 311 13.87 5.15 6.54
N ALA A 312 12.66 5.32 5.99
CA ALA A 312 12.43 6.20 4.85
C ALA A 312 12.68 7.69 5.17
N ASP A 313 12.49 8.10 6.42
CA ASP A 313 12.82 9.46 6.87
C ASP A 313 14.33 9.68 6.94
N LEU A 314 15.10 8.67 7.38
CA LEU A 314 16.56 8.71 7.35
C LEU A 314 17.12 8.75 5.92
N ASP A 315 16.55 7.96 5.01
CA ASP A 315 16.99 7.98 3.60
C ASP A 315 16.72 9.32 2.93
N LEU A 316 15.59 9.95 3.24
CA LEU A 316 15.30 11.30 2.77
C LEU A 316 16.30 12.31 3.36
N ALA A 317 16.67 12.17 4.65
CA ALA A 317 17.68 13.03 5.27
C ALA A 317 19.05 12.91 4.58
N ARG A 318 19.50 11.69 4.23
CA ARG A 318 20.74 11.46 3.46
C ARG A 318 20.71 12.11 2.09
N ARG A 319 19.62 11.91 1.33
CA ARG A 319 19.48 12.51 0.00
C ARG A 319 19.43 14.03 0.03
N ILE A 320 18.87 14.62 1.10
CA ILE A 320 18.91 16.07 1.32
C ILE A 320 20.34 16.52 1.57
N ASP A 321 21.14 15.75 2.33
CA ASP A 321 22.57 16.06 2.52
C ASP A 321 23.31 16.04 1.18
N ASP A 322 23.15 14.99 0.38
CA ASP A 322 23.75 14.88 -0.95
C ASP A 322 23.34 16.05 -1.86
N ALA A 323 22.06 16.44 -1.84
CA ALA A 323 21.54 17.56 -2.62
C ALA A 323 22.12 18.92 -2.17
N ILE A 324 22.32 19.11 -0.87
CA ILE A 324 22.94 20.30 -0.30
C ILE A 324 24.43 20.35 -0.66
N ASP A 325 25.12 19.22 -0.58
CA ASP A 325 26.54 19.11 -0.92
C ASP A 325 26.77 19.30 -2.42
N GLU A 326 25.89 18.80 -3.29
CA GLU A 326 25.91 19.04 -4.73
C GLU A 326 25.74 20.54 -5.05
N ALA A 327 24.72 21.16 -4.45
CA ALA A 327 24.50 22.60 -4.59
C ALA A 327 25.69 23.41 -4.04
N GLY A 328 26.35 22.91 -2.99
CA GLY A 328 27.50 23.52 -2.35
C GLY A 328 28.83 23.35 -3.08
N ALA A 329 29.05 22.21 -3.75
CA ALA A 329 30.21 21.97 -4.60
C ALA A 329 30.25 22.97 -5.78
N GLY A 330 29.08 23.46 -6.21
CA GLY A 330 28.94 24.55 -7.18
C GLY A 330 29.20 25.96 -6.65
N MET A 331 29.70 26.12 -5.41
CA MET A 331 30.00 27.42 -4.76
C MET A 331 31.51 27.70 -4.58
N ALA A 332 32.38 26.70 -4.80
CA ALA A 332 33.83 26.84 -4.67
C ALA A 332 34.56 27.12 -6.00
N GLY A 333 33.81 27.40 -7.08
CA GLY A 333 34.31 27.69 -8.43
C GLY A 333 34.03 29.11 -8.88
#